data_AF-A0A060YFZ2-F1
#
_entry.id   AF-A0A060YFZ2-F1
#
_cell.length_a   1.000
_cell.length_b   1.000
_cell.length_c   1.000
_cell.angle_alpha   90.00
_cell.angle_beta   90.00
_cell.angle_gamma   90.00
#
_symmetry.space_group_name_H-M   'P 1'
#
loop_
_entity.id
_entity.type
_entity.pdbx_description
1 polymer ?
#
loop_
_entity_poly.entity_id
_entity_poly.type
_entity_poly.pdbx_seq_one_letter_code
_entity_poly.pdbx_strand_id
1 'polypeptide(L)'
;MAEPFCTRTREVLLEVARGLGVKCHPQGTVLTIEGPRFSSRAESLMFRQWGADVINMTSVPEVVLAKEAGLCYASIAMATDYDCWKEHEEAIFFFFLRPSSK
;
A
#
# COMPACT_ATOMS: atom_id res chain seq x y z
N MET A 1 -0.19 -2.07 19.42
CA MET A 1 -0.20 -1.84 17.96
C MET A 1 -1.29 -0.86 17.50
N ALA A 2 -1.93 -0.09 18.40
CA ALA A 2 -3.01 0.84 18.03
C ALA A 2 -2.58 1.89 16.98
N GLU A 3 -1.37 2.44 17.14
CA GLU A 3 -0.68 3.19 16.10
C GLU A 3 0.60 2.45 15.72
N PRO A 4 0.66 1.73 14.59
CA PRO A 4 1.80 0.88 14.26
C PRO A 4 3.00 1.68 13.72
N PHE A 5 2.75 2.80 13.05
CA PHE A 5 3.79 3.65 12.45
C PHE A 5 4.23 4.79 13.38
N CYS A 6 5.47 5.25 13.22
CA CYS A 6 6.02 6.38 13.95
C CYS A 6 5.51 7.72 13.40
N THR A 7 4.80 8.49 14.22
CA THR A 7 4.25 9.80 13.86
C THR A 7 5.33 10.80 13.41
N ARG A 8 6.45 10.88 14.15
CA ARG A 8 7.57 11.77 13.81
C ARG A 8 8.15 11.48 12.42
N THR A 9 8.31 10.20 12.09
CA THR A 9 8.86 9.82 10.77
C THR A 9 7.86 10.11 9.66
N ARG A 10 6.57 9.86 9.90
CA ARG A 10 5.49 10.22 8.97
C ARG A 10 5.43 11.72 8.69
N GLU A 11 5.57 12.56 9.72
CA GLU A 11 5.57 14.02 9.57
C GLU A 11 6.73 14.50 8.69
N VAL A 12 7.94 13.95 8.90
CA VAL A 12 9.10 14.25 8.04
C VAL A 12 8.83 13.88 6.59
N LEU A 13 8.24 12.70 6.33
CA LEU A 13 7.89 12.29 4.97
C LEU A 13 6.87 13.24 4.32
N LEU A 14 5.87 13.68 5.08
CA LEU A 14 4.85 14.62 4.60
C LEU A 14 5.41 16.02 4.33
N GLU A 15 6.31 16.49 5.19
CA GLU A 15 6.99 17.78 5.00
C GLU A 15 7.84 17.78 3.73
N VAL A 16 8.64 16.72 3.53
CA VAL A 16 9.45 16.56 2.31
C VAL A 16 8.56 16.47 1.07
N ALA A 17 7.48 15.69 1.11
CA ALA A 17 6.55 15.59 -0.02
C ALA A 17 5.92 16.94 -0.37
N ARG A 18 5.53 17.75 0.62
CA ARG A 18 5.02 19.11 0.42
C ARG A 18 6.10 20.03 -0.17
N GLY A 19 7.32 19.96 0.34
CA GLY A 19 8.46 20.76 -0.17
C GLY A 19 8.78 20.46 -1.64
N LEU A 20 8.59 19.20 -2.06
CA LEU A 20 8.75 18.77 -3.45
C LEU A 20 7.51 19.03 -4.33
N GLY A 21 6.41 19.54 -3.77
CA GLY A 21 5.16 19.75 -4.49
C GLY A 21 4.45 18.46 -4.92
N VAL A 22 4.79 17.32 -4.30
CA VAL A 22 4.18 16.02 -4.62
C VAL A 22 2.84 15.89 -3.90
N LYS A 23 1.78 15.63 -4.66
CA LYS A 23 0.47 15.31 -4.09
C LYS A 23 0.52 13.94 -3.45
N CYS A 24 0.20 13.87 -2.16
CA CYS A 24 0.15 12.62 -1.40
C CYS A 24 -1.05 12.63 -0.44
N HIS A 25 -1.50 11.44 -0.06
CA HIS A 25 -2.50 11.27 0.98
C HIS A 25 -1.79 11.21 2.35
N PRO A 26 -2.20 12.02 3.34
CA PRO A 26 -1.50 12.08 4.63
C PRO A 26 -1.73 10.85 5.52
N GLN A 27 -2.81 10.12 5.28
CA GLN A 27 -3.26 8.99 6.06
C GLN A 27 -3.89 7.95 5.13
N GLY A 28 -3.86 6.69 5.57
CA GLY A 28 -4.50 5.58 4.89
C GLY A 28 -4.34 4.29 5.68
N THR A 29 -5.28 3.37 5.50
CA THR A 29 -5.30 2.02 6.08
C THR A 29 -4.75 1.05 5.06
N VAL A 30 -3.67 0.36 5.42
CA VAL A 30 -3.08 -0.69 4.60
C VAL A 30 -3.57 -2.07 5.05
N LEU A 31 -4.06 -2.86 4.10
CA LEU A 31 -4.40 -4.26 4.32
C LEU A 31 -3.34 -5.14 3.68
N THR A 32 -2.65 -5.93 4.50
CA THR A 32 -1.63 -6.87 4.01
C THR A 32 -2.25 -8.25 3.82
N ILE A 33 -2.18 -8.77 2.59
CA ILE A 33 -2.59 -10.14 2.26
C ILE A 33 -1.37 -11.04 2.07
N GLU A 34 -1.55 -12.32 2.36
CA GLU A 34 -0.57 -13.34 2.01
C GLU A 34 -0.61 -13.57 0.49
N GLY A 35 0.43 -13.10 -0.21
CA GLY A 35 0.67 -13.36 -1.63
C GLY A 35 1.03 -14.83 -1.93
N PRO A 36 1.43 -15.19 -3.17
CA PRO A 36 1.76 -14.34 -4.31
C PRO A 36 0.56 -14.03 -5.22
N ARG A 37 -0.63 -14.57 -4.92
CA ARG A 37 -1.83 -14.30 -5.70
C ARG A 37 -2.35 -12.88 -5.44
N PHE A 38 -2.86 -12.23 -6.47
CA PHE A 38 -3.66 -11.03 -6.28
C PHE A 38 -5.04 -11.37 -5.69
N SER A 39 -5.68 -10.35 -5.14
CA SER A 39 -7.05 -10.45 -4.63
C SER A 39 -8.01 -10.73 -5.77
N SER A 40 -8.95 -11.64 -5.55
CA SER A 40 -10.13 -11.74 -6.40
C SER A 40 -10.98 -10.48 -6.26
N ARG A 41 -11.86 -10.23 -7.24
CA ARG A 41 -12.81 -9.12 -7.18
C ARG A 41 -13.68 -9.16 -5.92
N ALA A 42 -14.09 -10.36 -5.48
CA ALA A 42 -14.87 -10.52 -4.26
C ALA A 42 -14.09 -10.08 -3.01
N GLU A 43 -12.81 -10.47 -2.92
CA GLU A 43 -11.91 -10.04 -1.83
C GLU A 43 -11.68 -8.53 -1.87
N SER A 44 -11.40 -7.96 -3.05
CA SER A 44 -11.22 -6.51 -3.22
C SER A 44 -12.43 -5.69 -2.74
N LEU A 45 -13.64 -6.14 -3.10
CA LEU A 45 -14.89 -5.51 -2.64
C LEU A 45 -15.08 -5.65 -1.12
N MET A 46 -14.73 -6.79 -0.54
CA MET A 46 -14.78 -7.02 0.90
C MET A 46 -13.80 -6.10 1.65
N PHE A 47 -12.55 -6.02 1.20
CA PHE A 47 -11.52 -5.17 1.82
C PHE A 47 -11.89 -3.70 1.78
N ARG A 48 -12.50 -3.25 0.68
CA ARG A 48 -13.02 -1.89 0.57
C ARG A 48 -14.17 -1.63 1.56
N GLN A 49 -15.06 -2.60 1.78
CA GLN A 49 -16.10 -2.47 2.81
C GLN A 49 -15.54 -2.41 4.23
N TRP A 50 -14.36 -2.98 4.47
CA TRP A 50 -13.65 -2.88 5.75
C TRP A 50 -12.93 -1.54 5.95
N GLY A 51 -12.94 -0.67 4.93
CA GLY A 51 -12.26 0.62 4.98
C GLY A 51 -10.75 0.54 4.70
N ALA A 52 -10.28 -0.50 4.02
CA ALA A 52 -8.91 -0.53 3.52
C ALA A 52 -8.74 0.46 2.35
N ASP A 53 -7.70 1.28 2.40
CA ASP A 53 -7.38 2.25 1.35
C ASP A 53 -6.41 1.65 0.31
N VAL A 54 -5.45 0.82 0.77
CA VAL A 54 -4.44 0.18 -0.08
C VAL A 54 -4.24 -1.27 0.36
N ILE A 55 -4.05 -2.16 -0.61
CA ILE A 55 -3.73 -3.57 -0.38
C ILE A 55 -2.25 -3.81 -0.75
N ASN A 56 -1.52 -4.55 0.07
CA ASN A 56 -0.17 -4.97 -0.24
C ASN A 56 0.17 -6.36 0.34
N MET A 57 1.41 -6.79 0.20
CA MET A 57 1.87 -8.12 0.65
C MET A 57 3.10 -8.07 1.57
N THR A 58 3.58 -6.88 1.94
CA THR A 58 4.90 -6.73 2.60
C THR A 58 4.89 -5.92 3.89
N SER A 59 3.89 -5.07 4.14
CA SER A 59 3.93 -4.18 5.32
C SER A 59 3.87 -4.92 6.66
N VAL A 60 3.20 -6.07 6.69
CA VAL A 60 3.21 -7.01 7.81
C VAL A 60 3.99 -8.25 7.35
N PRO A 61 4.95 -8.76 8.15
CA PRO A 61 5.26 -8.41 9.54
C PRO A 61 6.27 -7.27 9.75
N GLU A 62 6.74 -6.59 8.69
CA GLU A 62 7.82 -5.59 8.78
C GLU A 62 7.56 -4.49 9.82
N VAL A 63 6.35 -3.90 9.82
CA VAL A 63 5.98 -2.85 10.79
C VAL A 63 5.96 -3.36 12.24
N VAL A 64 5.62 -4.63 12.43
CA VAL A 64 5.57 -5.28 13.75
C VAL A 64 6.99 -5.44 14.27
N LEU A 65 7.86 -6.02 13.45
CA LEU A 65 9.27 -6.27 13.79
C LEU A 65 10.03 -4.97 14.04
N ALA A 66 9.80 -3.94 13.23
CA ALA A 66 10.43 -2.64 13.45
C ALA A 66 10.04 -2.03 14.80
N LYS A 67 8.78 -2.20 15.20
CA LYS A 67 8.29 -1.70 16.50
C LYS A 67 8.83 -2.51 17.68
N GLU A 68 8.92 -3.83 17.53
CA GLU A 68 9.56 -4.71 18.52
C GLU A 68 11.06 -4.40 18.67
N ALA A 69 11.74 -4.03 17.59
CA ALA A 69 13.13 -3.59 17.60
C ALA A 69 13.33 -2.15 18.13
N GLY A 70 12.25 -1.43 18.48
CA GLY A 70 12.33 -0.03 18.93
C GLY A 70 12.70 0.97 17.84
N LEU A 71 12.56 0.60 16.57
CA LEU A 71 12.88 1.45 15.42
C LEU A 71 11.70 2.36 15.07
N CYS A 72 12.01 3.60 14.71
CA CYS A 72 11.02 4.53 14.15
C CYS A 72 10.75 4.17 12.68
N TYR A 73 9.62 3.53 12.42
CA TYR A 73 9.24 3.07 11.09
C TYR A 73 8.02 3.82 10.52
N ALA A 74 8.09 4.17 9.25
CA ALA A 74 6.96 4.70 8.47
C ALA A 74 7.01 4.11 7.06
N SER A 75 5.84 3.87 6.47
CA SER A 75 5.72 3.32 5.12
C SER A 75 5.12 4.35 4.17
N ILE A 76 5.62 4.38 2.93
CA ILE A 76 5.01 5.09 1.81
C ILE A 76 4.47 4.02 0.86
N ALA A 77 3.14 3.93 0.79
CA ALA A 77 2.49 3.09 -0.20
C ALA A 77 2.37 3.85 -1.53
N MET A 78 2.92 3.28 -2.59
CA MET A 78 2.70 3.77 -3.94
C MET A 78 1.50 3.02 -4.53
N ALA A 79 0.42 3.74 -4.82
CA ALA A 79 -0.71 3.17 -5.55
C ALA A 79 -0.29 2.97 -7.02
N THR A 80 -0.01 1.74 -7.39
CA THR A 80 0.32 1.35 -8.77
C THR A 80 -0.92 1.09 -9.62
N ASP A 81 -2.04 0.77 -8.97
CA ASP A 81 -3.25 0.28 -9.61
C ASP A 81 -4.45 0.36 -8.65
N TYR A 82 -5.65 0.15 -9.18
CA TYR A 82 -6.91 0.15 -8.43
C TYR A 82 -7.35 -1.27 -8.04
N ASP A 83 -6.45 -2.25 -7.94
CA ASP A 83 -6.78 -3.66 -7.71
C ASP A 83 -7.88 -4.15 -8.71
N CYS A 84 -8.62 -5.20 -8.38
CA CYS A 84 -9.59 -5.81 -9.29
C CYS A 84 -11.04 -5.30 -9.13
N TRP A 85 -11.29 -4.18 -8.44
CA TRP A 85 -12.66 -3.71 -8.17
C TRP A 85 -13.26 -2.84 -9.28
N LYS A 86 -12.44 -2.21 -10.12
CA LYS A 86 -12.90 -1.41 -11.26
C LYS A 86 -13.14 -2.31 -12.47
N GLU A 87 -14.32 -2.22 -13.07
CA GLU A 87 -14.71 -3.03 -14.23
C GLU A 87 -14.05 -2.60 -15.56
N HIS A 88 -13.44 -1.41 -15.60
CA HIS A 88 -12.90 -0.81 -16.83
C HIS A 88 -11.38 -0.59 -16.83
N GLU A 89 -10.67 -1.08 -15.81
CA GLU A 89 -9.20 -1.16 -15.79
C GLU A 89 -8.78 -2.63 -15.67
N GLU A 90 -7.70 -3.02 -16.34
CA GLU A 90 -7.33 -4.43 -16.54
C GLU A 90 -7.05 -5.16 -15.23
N ALA A 91 -7.58 -6.39 -15.11
CA ALA A 91 -7.25 -7.29 -14.02
C ALA A 91 -5.77 -7.69 -14.09
N ILE A 92 -5.12 -7.76 -12.92
CA ILE A 92 -3.67 -7.89 -12.84
C ILE A 92 -3.22 -9.29 -13.27
N PHE A 93 -2.43 -9.33 -14.35
CA PHE A 93 -1.58 -10.45 -14.70
C PHE A 93 -0.12 -10.08 -14.43
N PHE A 94 0.63 -10.98 -13.80
CA PHE A 94 2.07 -10.84 -13.57
C PHE A 94 2.81 -10.98 -14.91
N PHE A 95 2.77 -9.97 -15.78
CA PHE A 95 3.51 -9.99 -17.04
C PHE A 95 4.85 -9.28 -16.87
N PHE A 96 5.87 -10.08 -16.56
CA PHE A 96 7.27 -9.72 -16.73
C PHE A 96 7.51 -9.39 -18.21
N LEU A 97 7.90 -8.15 -18.51
CA LEU A 97 8.41 -7.68 -19.81
C LEU A 97 7.69 -8.22 -21.06
N ARG A 98 6.64 -7.53 -21.53
CA ARG A 98 6.32 -7.59 -22.95
C ARG A 98 7.25 -6.58 -23.64
N PRO A 99 8.25 -7.01 -24.42
CA PRO A 99 9.03 -6.06 -25.20
C PRO A 99 8.06 -5.30 -26.10
N SER A 100 8.11 -3.97 -26.02
CA SER A 100 7.48 -3.09 -27.00
C SER A 100 7.95 -3.55 -28.37
N SER A 101 7.01 -4.05 -29.17
CA SER A 101 7.22 -4.33 -30.59
C SER A 101 5.91 -4.07 -31.32
N LYS A 102 5.91 -2.89 -31.95
CA LYS A 102 4.98 -2.30 -32.92
C LYS A 102 3.76 -1.59 -32.35
#